data_AF-A0A371CHC0-F1
#
_entry.id   AF-A0A371CHC0-F1
#
_cell.length_a   1.000
_cell.length_b   1.000
_cell.length_c   1.000
_cell.angle_alpha   90.00
_cell.angle_beta   90.00
_cell.angle_gamma   90.00
#
_symmetry.space_group_name_H-M   'P 1'
#
loop_
_entity.id
_entity.type
_entity.pdbx_description
1 polymer ?
#
loop_
_entity_poly.entity_id
_entity_poly.type
_entity_poly.pdbx_seq_one_letter_code
_entity_poly.pdbx_strand_id
1 'polypeptide(L)' 'MRWTNKLFMSVIVGTYRCGMRGWPPDIPFQNLGDFGKTEPLEILVGLWLSGTLRIVKLSDDECAQAAADPT' A
#
# COMPACT_ATOMS: atom_id res chain seq x y z
N MET A 1 8.98 -1.35 -1.44
CA MET A 1 7.54 -1.19 -1.71
C MET A 1 7.45 -0.36 -2.98
N ARG A 2 6.75 -0.82 -4.01
CA ARG A 2 6.55 -0.03 -5.24
C ARG A 2 5.30 0.81 -5.02
N TRP A 3 5.47 2.13 -4.99
CA TRP A 3 4.42 3.06 -4.58
C TRP A 3 3.72 3.65 -5.80
N THR A 4 3.27 2.79 -6.70
CA THR A 4 2.88 3.17 -8.07
C THR A 4 1.63 4.05 -8.18
N ASN A 5 0.93 4.33 -7.09
CA ASN A 5 -0.29 5.14 -7.10
C ASN A 5 -0.05 6.53 -6.46
N LYS A 6 0.03 7.57 -7.30
CA LYS A 6 0.27 8.96 -6.89
C LYS A 6 -0.72 9.50 -5.85
N LEU A 7 -1.99 9.07 -5.91
CA LEU A 7 -3.02 9.48 -4.96
C LEU A 7 -2.81 8.83 -3.59
N PHE A 8 -2.44 7.55 -3.56
CA PHE A 8 -2.06 6.87 -2.32
C PHE A 8 -0.84 7.56 -1.69
N MET A 9 0.15 7.93 -2.51
CA MET A 9 1.33 8.63 -2.06
C MET A 9 1.04 10.01 -1.46
N SER A 10 0.26 10.86 -2.13
CA SER A 10 0.00 12.21 -1.60
C SER A 10 -0.87 12.21 -0.34
N VAL A 11 -1.83 11.28 -0.27
CA VAL A 11 -2.80 11.22 0.83
C VAL A 11 -2.25 10.38 1.99
N ILE A 12 -2.00 9.10 1.78
CA ILE A 12 -1.65 8.17 2.86
C ILE A 12 -0.24 8.45 3.39
N VAL A 13 0.73 8.63 2.50
CA VAL A 13 2.12 8.90 2.92
C VAL A 13 2.34 10.38 3.24
N GLY A 14 1.97 11.28 2.32
CA GLY A 14 2.23 12.72 2.49
C GLY A 14 1.39 13.39 3.58
N THR A 15 0.08 13.13 3.60
CA THR A 15 -0.85 13.79 4.54
C THR A 15 -0.93 13.05 5.87
N TYR A 16 -1.06 11.72 5.83
CA TYR A 16 -1.28 10.92 7.03
C TYR A 16 -0.02 10.28 7.61
N ARG A 17 1.14 10.36 6.92
CA ARG A 17 2.41 9.71 7.33
C ARG A 17 2.23 8.23 7.64
N CYS A 18 1.39 7.56 6.85
CA CYS A 18 1.05 6.16 6.97
C CYS A 18 1.44 5.41 5.69
N GLY A 19 1.54 4.09 5.76
CA GLY A 19 1.82 3.23 4.62
C GLY A 19 1.29 1.82 4.81
N MET A 20 1.23 1.05 3.72
CA MET A 20 0.82 -0.36 3.77
C MET A 20 2.03 -1.27 3.97
N ARG A 21 2.03 -2.05 5.06
CA ARG A 21 2.99 -3.15 5.30
C ARG A 21 2.35 -4.48 4.93
N GLY A 22 3.18 -5.41 4.46
CA GLY A 22 2.74 -6.78 4.13
C GLY A 22 1.91 -6.89 2.86
N TRP A 23 1.97 -5.90 1.97
CA TRP A 23 1.38 -6.01 0.64
C TRP A 23 2.10 -7.10 -0.15
N PRO A 24 1.38 -8.11 -0.69
CA PRO A 24 2.01 -9.23 -1.37
C PRO A 24 2.65 -8.79 -2.70
N PRO A 25 3.86 -9.27 -3.04
CA PRO A 25 4.63 -8.81 -4.19
C PRO A 25 3.99 -9.17 -5.54
N ASP A 26 3.19 -10.23 -5.57
CA ASP A 26 2.53 -10.75 -6.78
C ASP A 26 1.22 -10.02 -7.12
N ILE A 27 0.75 -9.13 -6.23
CA ILE A 27 -0.48 -8.36 -6.42
C ILE A 27 -0.11 -6.90 -6.72
N PRO A 28 -0.51 -6.34 -7.87
CA PRO A 28 -0.21 -4.95 -8.20
C PRO A 28 -0.80 -4.00 -7.16
N PHE A 29 -0.04 -2.99 -6.77
CA PHE A 29 -0.51 -1.97 -5.82
C PHE A 29 -1.36 -0.94 -6.57
N GLN A 30 -2.68 -1.11 -6.52
CA GLN A 30 -3.66 -0.28 -7.24
C GLN A 30 -4.98 -0.17 -6.50
N ASN A 31 -5.92 0.60 -7.03
CA ASN A 31 -7.26 0.70 -6.47
C ASN A 31 -7.94 -0.67 -6.49
N LEU A 32 -8.57 -1.05 -5.38
CA LEU A 32 -9.28 -2.33 -5.24
C LEU A 32 -10.41 -2.49 -6.27
N GLY A 33 -11.04 -1.40 -6.70
CA GLY A 33 -12.08 -1.40 -7.74
C GLY A 33 -11.55 -1.69 -9.15
N ASP A 34 -10.24 -1.54 -9.38
CA ASP A 34 -9.61 -1.80 -10.68
C ASP A 34 -9.18 -3.28 -10.82
N PHE A 35 -9.33 -4.09 -9.77
CA PHE A 35 -9.12 -5.53 -9.86
C PHE A 35 -10.26 -6.17 -10.66
N GLY A 36 -10.01 -6.50 -11.92
CA GLY A 36 -10.96 -7.22 -12.77
C GLY A 36 -11.19 -8.70 -12.40
N LYS A 37 -10.72 -9.13 -11.22
CA LYS A 37 -10.78 -10.50 -10.70
C LYS A 37 -10.95 -10.48 -9.18
N THR A 38 -11.66 -11.46 -8.63
CA THR A 38 -11.96 -11.55 -7.19
C THR A 38 -10.83 -12.21 -6.41
N GLU A 39 -10.07 -13.12 -7.01
CA GLU A 39 -9.02 -13.88 -6.31
C GLU A 39 -7.96 -12.99 -5.63
N PRO A 40 -7.45 -11.91 -6.25
CA PRO A 40 -6.54 -11.00 -5.56
C PRO A 40 -7.18 -10.32 -4.34
N LEU A 41 -8.48 -10.03 -4.40
CA LEU A 41 -9.20 -9.41 -3.28
C LEU A 41 -9.35 -10.38 -2.12
N GLU A 42 -9.67 -11.66 -2.38
CA GLU A 42 -9.74 -12.70 -1.36
C GLU A 42 -8.41 -12.88 -0.63
N ILE A 43 -7.29 -12.87 -1.37
CA ILE A 43 -5.95 -12.92 -0.79
C ILE A 43 -5.70 -11.71 0.11
N LEU A 44 -5.99 -10.50 -0.37
CA LEU A 44 -5.79 -9.27 0.41
C LEU A 44 -6.64 -9.26 1.69
N VAL A 45 -7.90 -9.73 1.61
CA VAL A 45 -8.78 -9.88 2.78
C VAL A 45 -8.19 -10.89 3.78
N GLY A 46 -7.72 -12.04 3.32
CA GLY A 46 -7.08 -13.03 4.18
C GLY A 46 -5.86 -12.46 4.92
N LEU A 47 -4.99 -11.74 4.21
CA LEU A 47 -3.81 -11.09 4.81
C LEU A 47 -4.17 -9.95 5.76
N TRP A 48 -5.27 -9.24 5.50
CA TRP A 48 -5.78 -8.20 6.38
C TRP A 48 -6.29 -8.79 7.69
N LEU A 49 -7.10 -9.83 7.61
CA LEU A 49 -7.66 -10.53 8.77
C LEU A 49 -6.58 -11.21 9.61
N SER A 50 -5.50 -11.70 8.99
CA SER A 50 -4.34 -12.23 9.73
C SER A 50 -3.45 -11.16 10.37
N GLY A 51 -3.66 -9.88 10.02
CA GLY A 51 -2.81 -8.76 10.44
C GLY A 51 -1.47 -8.68 9.71
N THR A 52 -1.25 -9.52 8.69
CA THR A 52 -0.05 -9.45 7.83
C THR A 52 -0.09 -8.19 6.98
N LEU A 53 -1.23 -7.94 6.35
CA LEU A 53 -1.51 -6.70 5.62
C LEU A 53 -2.07 -5.68 6.60
N ARG A 54 -1.41 -4.53 6.75
CA ARG A 54 -1.82 -3.51 7.71
C ARG A 54 -1.34 -2.11 7.34
N ILE A 55 -2.09 -1.11 7.78
CA ILE A 55 -1.65 0.28 7.75
C ILE A 55 -0.76 0.52 8.97
N VAL A 56 0.42 1.10 8.75
CA VAL A 56 1.34 1.49 9.82
C VAL A 56 1.70 2.96 9.68
N LYS A 57 2.05 3.58 10.82
CA LYS A 57 2.74 4.87 10.82
C LYS A 57 4.16 4.68 10.28
N LEU A 58 4.55 5.55 9.35
CA LEU A 58 5.88 5.56 8.76
C LEU A 58 6.84 6.41 9.61
N SER A 59 8.13 6.05 9.57
CA SER A 59 9.18 6.93 10.06
C SER A 59 9.39 8.12 9.12
N ASP A 60 10.09 9.16 9.59
CA ASP A 60 10.41 10.31 8.75
C ASP A 60 11.31 9.91 7.56
N ASP A 61 12.21 8.94 7.75
CA ASP A 61 13.04 8.36 6.67
C ASP A 61 12.20 7.63 5.63
N GLU A 62 11.21 6.82 6.06
CA GLU A 62 10.28 6.13 5.16
C GLU A 62 9.41 7.13 4.39
N CYS A 63 8.98 8.22 5.04
CA CYS A 63 8.26 9.31 4.38
C CYS A 63 9.15 10.02 3.34
N ALA A 64 10.41 10.30 3.69
CA ALA A 64 11.37 10.95 2.80
C ALA A 64 11.69 10.07 1.58
N GLN A 65 11.90 8.77 1.79
CA GLN A 65 12.13 7.80 0.72
C GLN A 65 10.95 7.75 -0.25
N ALA A 66 9.73 7.71 0.28
CA ALA A 66 8.52 7.65 -0.53
C ALA A 66 8.24 8.97 -1.27
N ALA A 67 8.68 10.11 -0.73
CA ALA A 67 8.66 11.39 -1.43
C ALA A 67 9.72 11.47 -2.56
N ALA A 68 10.88 10.82 -2.37
CA ALA A 68 11.99 10.84 -3.33
C ALA A 68 11.82 9.85 -4.50
N ASP A 69 11.15 8.71 -4.27
CA ASP A 69 10.91 7.68 -5.29
C ASP A 69 9.43 7.24 -5.28
N PRO A 70 8.56 7.90 -6.07
CA PRO A 70 7.14 7.58 -6.16
C PRO A 70 6.84 6.40 -7.10
N THR A 71 7.84 5.58 -7.45
CA THR A 71 7.77 4.56 -8.51
C THR A 71 7.64 3.12 -8.01
#